data_AF-A0A9W4VU32-F1
#
_entry.id   AF-A0A9W4VU32-F1
#
_cell.length_a   1.000
_cell.length_b   1.000
_cell.length_c   1.000
_cell.angle_alpha   90.00
_cell.angle_beta   90.00
_cell.angle_gamma   90.00
#
_symmetry.space_group_name_H-M   'P 1'
#
loop_
_entity.id
_entity.type
_entity.pdbx_description
1 polymer ?
#
loop_
_entity_poly.entity_id
_entity_poly.type
_entity_poly.pdbx_seq_one_letter_code
_entity_poly.pdbx_strand_id
1 'polypeptide(L)'
;MTQLTTAVCNWVDDCIAQGADKEFIFKVLSDEDPDALFAYIESAHTNKLMIKESDVSEHEQTHLYDIPQNILFLPNAKECLIGDCRLLKVDGFLNELETNTLLNSTRMNMLNNSLVTELSHCDDYKSTKTYDLSLVGDVLVKDIDTRICKLVGVDRVCSSPLYLQTYECFQSTHQRNAMLDMSIFSVVIYLSQDMHARATQFPQLNSDLVFEQGDFVFWQNKLVSGQSDEQMCYLHNPNPGKQQHMLVKYFYSYNNRLLYKKTLNEMVENYTLDGFKKVTLEEGFVKKLTDFYHNNKELDEEELQGEGDFIKSEVKHISPSHLLKLSDSMCTYIHQTMQPLLSSWAGVELEPTYVYGIRTYHNGATLKPHRDRIATHVISCIINVHQDIDIEWPLQIEDNLYRTHSMILKPGEAIFYESARLEHSRVEPLVGRAYANIFCHFIPTGYIPPQL
;
A
#
# COMPACT_ATOMS: atom_id res chain seq x y z
N MET A 1 -25.02 -24.77 -6.37
CA MET A 1 -24.03 -25.52 -5.56
C MET A 1 -24.26 -27.00 -5.79
N THR A 2 -23.46 -27.59 -6.67
CA THR A 2 -23.41 -29.04 -6.89
C THR A 2 -22.37 -29.58 -5.92
N GLN A 3 -22.76 -30.36 -4.92
CA GLN A 3 -21.81 -30.98 -3.99
C GLN A 3 -21.05 -32.09 -4.72
N LEU A 4 -19.72 -32.16 -4.53
CA LEU A 4 -18.91 -33.31 -4.94
C LEU A 4 -19.54 -34.60 -4.43
N THR A 5 -19.78 -35.55 -5.32
CA THR A 5 -20.25 -36.88 -4.90
C THR A 5 -19.09 -37.63 -4.23
N THR A 6 -19.39 -38.40 -3.19
CA THR A 6 -18.40 -39.23 -2.47
C THR A 6 -17.61 -40.16 -3.41
N ALA A 7 -18.22 -40.55 -4.52
CA ALA A 7 -17.57 -41.37 -5.55
C ALA A 7 -16.41 -40.64 -6.25
N VAL A 8 -16.56 -39.33 -6.54
CA VAL A 8 -15.51 -38.54 -7.21
C VAL A 8 -14.34 -38.31 -6.26
N CYS A 9 -14.59 -37.97 -4.99
CA CYS A 9 -13.51 -37.80 -4.01
C CYS A 9 -12.68 -39.08 -3.84
N ASN A 10 -13.35 -40.23 -3.67
CA ASN A 10 -12.65 -41.51 -3.54
C ASN A 10 -11.84 -41.87 -4.78
N TRP A 11 -12.37 -41.59 -5.98
CA TRP A 11 -11.65 -41.83 -7.22
C TRP A 11 -10.39 -40.96 -7.35
N VAL A 12 -10.47 -39.67 -6.97
CA VAL A 12 -9.29 -38.80 -6.97
C VAL A 12 -8.24 -39.27 -5.96
N ASP A 13 -8.65 -39.65 -4.75
CA ASP A 13 -7.75 -40.17 -3.72
C ASP A 13 -7.05 -41.45 -4.17
N ASP A 14 -7.77 -42.37 -4.82
CA ASP A 14 -7.21 -43.60 -5.40
C ASP A 14 -6.22 -43.30 -6.54
N CYS A 15 -6.49 -42.31 -7.39
CA CYS A 15 -5.57 -41.88 -8.44
C CYS A 15 -4.27 -41.29 -7.87
N ILE A 16 -4.36 -40.47 -6.82
CA ILE A 16 -3.20 -39.90 -6.14
C ILE A 16 -2.39 -41.00 -5.44
N ALA A 17 -3.05 -41.94 -4.77
CA ALA A 17 -2.39 -43.07 -4.11
C ALA A 17 -1.64 -43.99 -5.10
N GLN A 18 -2.11 -44.06 -6.34
CA GLN A 18 -1.47 -44.79 -7.44
C GLN A 18 -0.41 -43.97 -8.19
N GLY A 19 -0.17 -42.72 -7.79
CA GLY A 19 0.87 -41.86 -8.36
C GLY A 19 0.51 -41.21 -9.69
N ALA A 20 -0.78 -41.07 -10.00
CA ALA A 20 -1.23 -40.38 -11.22
C ALA A 20 -0.88 -38.89 -11.19
N ASP A 21 -0.52 -38.35 -12.35
CA ASP A 21 -0.21 -36.92 -12.49
C ASP A 21 -1.48 -36.07 -12.43
N LYS A 22 -1.34 -34.84 -11.89
CA LYS A 22 -2.44 -33.89 -11.70
C LYS A 22 -3.08 -33.46 -13.01
N GLU A 23 -2.29 -33.32 -14.07
CA GLU A 23 -2.82 -33.00 -15.40
C GLU A 23 -3.73 -34.12 -15.94
N PHE A 24 -3.43 -35.39 -15.61
CA PHE A 24 -4.25 -36.53 -15.98
C PHE A 24 -5.59 -36.53 -15.22
N ILE A 25 -5.56 -36.32 -13.91
CA ILE A 25 -6.77 -36.24 -13.07
C ILE A 25 -7.65 -35.06 -13.52
N PHE A 26 -7.03 -33.89 -13.77
CA PHE A 26 -7.72 -32.70 -14.24
C PHE A 26 -8.39 -32.91 -15.60
N LYS A 27 -7.70 -33.57 -16.53
CA LYS A 27 -8.23 -33.87 -17.85
C LYS A 27 -9.44 -34.80 -17.78
N VAL A 28 -9.37 -35.88 -16.99
CA VAL A 28 -10.48 -36.81 -16.85
C VAL A 28 -11.70 -36.15 -16.20
N LEU A 29 -11.51 -35.35 -15.15
CA LEU A 29 -12.61 -34.60 -14.53
C LEU A 29 -13.19 -33.53 -15.47
N SER A 30 -12.34 -32.86 -16.25
CA SER A 30 -12.78 -31.88 -17.25
C SER A 30 -13.57 -32.51 -18.41
N ASP A 31 -13.24 -33.74 -18.80
CA ASP A 31 -13.86 -34.41 -19.94
C ASP A 31 -15.17 -35.13 -19.54
N GLU A 32 -15.27 -35.66 -18.33
CA GLU A 32 -16.40 -36.50 -17.88
C GLU A 32 -17.37 -35.80 -16.93
N ASP A 33 -16.91 -34.92 -16.02
CA ASP A 33 -17.78 -34.23 -15.04
C ASP A 33 -17.22 -32.83 -14.64
N PRO A 34 -17.46 -31.80 -15.48
CA PRO A 34 -16.93 -30.45 -15.26
C PRO A 34 -17.39 -29.80 -13.95
N ASP A 35 -18.58 -30.13 -13.47
CA ASP A 35 -19.13 -29.58 -12.21
C ASP A 35 -18.38 -30.15 -11.00
N ALA A 36 -17.95 -31.41 -11.06
CA ALA A 36 -17.12 -32.02 -10.03
C ALA A 36 -15.70 -31.44 -10.01
N LEU A 37 -15.16 -31.01 -11.15
CA LEU A 37 -13.88 -30.31 -11.22
C LEU A 37 -13.90 -28.98 -10.44
N PHE A 38 -14.95 -28.18 -10.61
CA PHE A 38 -15.11 -26.91 -9.88
C PHE A 38 -15.17 -27.12 -8.38
N ALA A 39 -15.97 -28.09 -7.92
CA ALA A 39 -16.06 -28.42 -6.51
C ALA A 39 -14.76 -29.07 -5.96
N TYR A 40 -13.99 -29.78 -6.80
CA TYR A 40 -12.66 -30.30 -6.43
C TYR A 40 -11.63 -29.19 -6.27
N ILE A 41 -11.62 -28.19 -7.15
CA ILE A 41 -10.77 -27.01 -7.01
C ILE A 41 -11.09 -26.28 -5.71
N GLU A 42 -12.38 -26.07 -5.39
CA GLU A 42 -12.82 -25.46 -4.13
C GLU A 42 -12.35 -26.27 -2.90
N SER A 43 -12.43 -27.61 -2.92
CA SER A 43 -12.04 -28.44 -1.77
C SER A 43 -10.52 -28.67 -1.65
N ALA A 44 -9.78 -28.71 -2.76
CA ALA A 44 -8.33 -28.80 -2.76
C ALA A 44 -7.66 -27.52 -2.21
N HIS A 45 -8.32 -26.36 -2.35
CA HIS A 45 -7.89 -25.12 -1.69
C HIS A 45 -8.04 -25.18 -0.16
N THR A 46 -9.03 -25.92 0.36
CA THR A 46 -9.17 -26.11 1.82
C THR A 46 -8.12 -27.08 2.41
N ASN A 47 -7.68 -28.11 1.67
CA ASN A 47 -6.73 -29.10 2.19
C ASN A 47 -5.24 -28.73 2.02
N LYS A 48 -4.91 -27.71 1.21
CA LYS A 48 -3.53 -27.19 1.09
C LYS A 48 -3.11 -26.25 2.23
N LEU A 49 -3.99 -25.99 3.20
CA LEU A 49 -3.75 -25.11 4.34
C LEU A 49 -3.15 -25.79 5.58
N MET A 50 -2.79 -27.08 5.51
CA MET A 50 -1.82 -27.65 6.45
C MET A 50 -0.39 -27.43 5.97
N ILE A 51 -0.02 -26.18 5.72
CA ILE A 51 1.38 -25.77 5.78
C ILE A 51 1.67 -25.60 7.27
N LYS A 52 2.68 -26.33 7.77
CA LYS A 52 3.17 -26.20 9.15
C LYS A 52 3.42 -24.72 9.46
N GLU A 53 3.09 -24.30 10.69
CA GLU A 53 3.32 -22.96 11.26
C GLU A 53 4.78 -22.44 11.17
N SER A 54 5.69 -23.14 10.49
CA SER A 54 7.13 -22.88 10.46
C SER A 54 7.65 -22.05 9.28
N ASP A 55 6.81 -21.61 8.33
CA ASP A 55 7.25 -20.78 7.19
C ASP A 55 6.82 -19.31 7.27
N VAL A 56 6.22 -18.89 8.40
CA VAL A 56 6.08 -17.47 8.74
C VAL A 56 7.38 -17.03 9.40
N SER A 57 8.16 -16.17 8.75
CA SER A 57 9.38 -15.61 9.35
C SER A 57 9.03 -14.97 10.70
N GLU A 58 9.85 -15.20 11.74
CA GLU A 58 9.69 -14.74 13.13
C GLU A 58 9.63 -13.20 13.32
N HIS A 59 9.43 -12.41 12.26
CA HIS A 59 9.31 -10.95 12.30
C HIS A 59 7.94 -10.40 11.92
N GLU A 60 6.98 -11.25 11.56
CA GLU A 60 5.57 -10.87 11.45
C GLU A 60 4.78 -11.45 12.62
N GLN A 61 5.00 -10.92 13.83
CA GLN A 61 3.96 -10.95 14.86
C GLN A 61 2.82 -10.06 14.34
N THR A 62 2.02 -10.64 13.45
CA THR A 62 0.71 -10.14 13.06
C THR A 62 -0.12 -10.14 14.33
N HIS A 63 -0.11 -9.01 15.03
CA HIS A 63 -1.28 -8.65 15.80
C HIS A 63 -2.41 -8.53 14.79
N LEU A 64 -3.10 -9.64 14.55
CA LEU A 64 -4.44 -9.67 14.00
C LEU A 64 -5.31 -8.94 15.03
N TYR A 65 -5.22 -7.61 15.03
CA TYR A 65 -6.24 -6.82 15.66
C TYR A 65 -7.51 -7.15 14.89
N ASP A 66 -8.52 -7.67 15.57
CA ASP A 66 -9.90 -7.66 15.08
C ASP A 66 -10.32 -6.18 15.01
N ILE A 67 -9.75 -5.44 14.05
CA ILE A 67 -10.22 -4.10 13.72
C ILE A 67 -11.67 -4.30 13.33
N PRO A 68 -12.59 -3.59 13.99
CA PRO A 68 -14.00 -3.68 13.67
C PRO A 68 -14.17 -3.55 12.15
N GLN A 69 -14.72 -4.59 11.52
CA GLN A 69 -14.87 -4.73 10.05
C GLN A 69 -15.67 -3.58 9.42
N ASN A 70 -16.24 -2.70 10.25
CA ASN A 70 -17.02 -1.52 9.92
C ASN A 70 -16.20 -0.22 9.77
N ILE A 71 -14.88 -0.19 10.01
CA ILE A 71 -14.06 1.01 9.78
C ILE A 71 -13.27 0.87 8.47
N LEU A 72 -13.96 1.01 7.34
CA LEU A 72 -13.32 1.22 6.05
C LEU A 72 -12.59 2.59 6.09
N PHE A 73 -11.27 2.55 6.19
CA PHE A 73 -10.43 3.75 6.28
C PHE A 73 -9.46 3.84 5.10
N LEU A 74 -9.84 4.63 4.09
CA LEU A 74 -8.98 5.00 2.96
C LEU A 74 -8.74 6.51 3.06
N PRO A 75 -7.66 6.95 3.72
CA PRO A 75 -7.42 8.38 3.88
C PRO A 75 -7.08 9.01 2.52
N ASN A 76 -7.34 10.32 2.39
CA ASN A 76 -7.36 11.07 1.12
C ASN A 76 -8.42 10.64 0.10
N ALA A 77 -9.24 9.62 0.38
CA ALA A 77 -10.34 9.26 -0.50
C ALA A 77 -11.48 10.28 -0.43
N LYS A 78 -11.97 10.70 -1.60
CA LYS A 78 -13.20 11.47 -1.76
C LYS A 78 -14.38 10.51 -1.81
N GLU A 79 -15.38 10.76 -0.98
CA GLU A 79 -16.64 10.01 -1.05
C GLU A 79 -17.45 10.49 -2.25
N CYS A 80 -17.69 9.59 -3.20
CA CYS A 80 -18.56 9.83 -4.34
C CYS A 80 -20.03 9.47 -4.03
N LEU A 81 -20.24 8.57 -3.05
CA LEU A 81 -21.56 8.21 -2.54
C LEU A 81 -21.48 7.92 -1.04
N ILE A 82 -22.47 8.43 -0.30
CA ILE A 82 -22.70 8.13 1.11
C ILE A 82 -24.03 7.38 1.22
N GLY A 83 -23.96 6.10 1.58
CA GLY A 83 -25.10 5.21 1.81
C GLY A 83 -24.67 4.03 2.67
N ASP A 84 -25.45 2.95 2.69
CA ASP A 84 -25.07 1.74 3.43
C ASP A 84 -23.85 1.03 2.81
N CYS A 85 -23.62 1.24 1.50
CA CYS A 85 -22.36 0.97 0.81
C CYS A 85 -21.68 2.27 0.39
N ARG A 86 -20.36 2.23 0.27
CA ARG A 86 -19.52 3.39 -0.05
C ARG A 86 -18.88 3.25 -1.43
N LEU A 87 -18.82 4.36 -2.15
CA LEU A 87 -18.04 4.54 -3.38
C LEU A 87 -17.03 5.65 -3.14
N LEU A 88 -15.75 5.31 -3.25
CA LEU A 88 -14.61 6.13 -2.87
C LEU A 88 -13.67 6.32 -4.06
N LYS A 89 -13.09 7.50 -4.15
CA LYS A 89 -12.10 7.85 -5.17
C LYS A 89 -10.83 8.37 -4.52
N VAL A 90 -9.67 7.84 -4.90
CA VAL A 90 -8.36 8.40 -4.56
C VAL A 90 -7.70 8.88 -5.85
N ASP A 91 -7.41 10.18 -5.90
CA ASP A 91 -6.82 10.80 -7.08
C ASP A 91 -5.34 10.40 -7.20
N GLY A 92 -4.87 10.15 -8.43
CA GLY A 92 -3.44 9.99 -8.72
C GLY A 92 -2.74 8.84 -7.98
N PHE A 93 -3.46 7.76 -7.68
CA PHE A 93 -2.90 6.56 -7.06
C PHE A 93 -1.73 6.00 -7.88
N LEU A 94 -1.89 5.94 -9.21
CA LEU A 94 -0.79 5.77 -10.13
C LEU A 94 -0.40 7.12 -10.75
N ASN A 95 0.91 7.37 -10.82
CA ASN A 95 1.42 8.54 -11.54
C ASN A 95 1.54 8.28 -13.05
N GLU A 96 1.86 9.33 -13.81
CA GLU A 96 1.99 9.26 -15.27
C GLU A 96 3.08 8.25 -15.72
N LEU A 97 4.19 8.17 -14.98
CA LEU A 97 5.28 7.24 -15.30
C LEU A 97 4.83 5.78 -15.12
N GLU A 98 4.15 5.47 -14.02
CA GLU A 98 3.63 4.13 -13.72
C GLU A 98 2.58 3.70 -14.74
N THR A 99 1.61 4.58 -15.03
CA THR A 99 0.55 4.29 -16.01
C THR A 99 1.11 4.08 -17.42
N ASN A 100 2.06 4.91 -17.86
CA ASN A 100 2.71 4.75 -19.16
C ASN A 100 3.58 3.49 -19.22
N THR A 101 4.29 3.15 -18.13
CA THR A 101 5.11 1.95 -18.05
C THR A 101 4.26 0.69 -18.16
N LEU A 102 3.14 0.63 -17.42
CA LEU A 102 2.19 -0.49 -17.49
C LEU A 102 1.54 -0.63 -18.87
N LEU A 103 1.12 0.47 -19.49
CA LEU A 103 0.53 0.40 -20.83
C LEU A 103 1.53 -0.14 -21.85
N ASN A 104 2.79 0.30 -21.78
CA ASN A 104 3.84 -0.17 -22.69
C ASN A 104 4.19 -1.64 -22.45
N SER A 105 4.43 -2.04 -21.20
CA SER A 105 4.76 -3.43 -20.86
C SER A 105 3.63 -4.37 -21.23
N THR A 106 2.38 -3.98 -20.97
CA THR A 106 1.25 -4.87 -21.25
C THR A 106 0.91 -4.95 -22.72
N ARG A 107 1.06 -3.87 -23.51
CA ARG A 107 0.98 -3.94 -24.98
C ARG A 107 2.02 -4.92 -25.53
N MET A 108 3.26 -4.85 -25.05
CA MET A 108 4.33 -5.74 -25.51
C MET A 108 4.08 -7.20 -25.12
N ASN A 109 3.56 -7.45 -23.91
CA ASN A 109 3.28 -8.81 -23.44
C ASN A 109 2.02 -9.42 -24.06
N MET A 110 0.97 -8.62 -24.30
CA MET A 110 -0.23 -9.05 -25.03
C MET A 110 0.10 -9.42 -26.49
N LEU A 111 1.00 -8.68 -27.14
CA LEU A 111 1.44 -8.98 -28.51
C LEU A 111 2.25 -10.29 -28.61
N ASN A 112 2.93 -10.68 -27.52
CA ASN A 112 3.84 -11.83 -27.50
C ASN A 112 3.23 -13.12 -26.91
N ASN A 113 1.96 -13.08 -26.45
CA ASN A 113 1.09 -14.21 -26.13
C ASN A 113 1.63 -15.29 -25.16
N SER A 114 2.74 -15.05 -24.45
CA SER A 114 3.51 -16.13 -23.80
C SER A 114 3.33 -16.23 -22.28
N LEU A 115 2.77 -15.20 -21.61
CA LEU A 115 2.73 -15.13 -20.14
C LEU A 115 1.40 -14.63 -19.56
N VAL A 116 0.38 -14.42 -20.39
CA VAL A 116 -0.89 -13.84 -19.96
C VAL A 116 -2.03 -14.74 -20.43
N THR A 117 -2.81 -15.28 -19.50
CA THR A 117 -4.01 -16.07 -19.82
C THR A 117 -5.17 -15.12 -20.09
N GLU A 118 -5.71 -15.16 -21.30
CA GLU A 118 -6.99 -14.50 -21.60
C GLU A 118 -8.11 -15.26 -20.91
N LEU A 119 -8.73 -14.64 -19.91
CA LEU A 119 -9.90 -15.13 -19.21
C LEU A 119 -11.13 -14.51 -19.87
N SER A 120 -11.71 -15.17 -20.87
CA SER A 120 -12.97 -14.72 -21.46
C SER A 120 -14.13 -15.03 -20.53
N HIS A 121 -14.99 -14.05 -20.26
CA HIS A 121 -16.23 -14.24 -19.52
C HIS A 121 -17.43 -13.69 -20.29
N CYS A 122 -18.46 -14.54 -20.37
CA CYS A 122 -19.81 -14.33 -20.88
C CYS A 122 -19.94 -14.08 -22.39
N ASP A 123 -20.66 -14.97 -23.08
CA ASP A 123 -21.01 -14.91 -24.51
C ASP A 123 -21.76 -13.62 -24.92
N ASP A 124 -22.34 -12.88 -23.96
CA ASP A 124 -23.02 -11.60 -24.18
C ASP A 124 -22.04 -10.39 -24.23
N TYR A 125 -20.80 -10.54 -23.75
CA TYR A 125 -19.79 -9.47 -23.65
C TYR A 125 -18.55 -9.73 -24.49
N LYS A 126 -18.73 -10.02 -25.79
CA LYS A 126 -17.65 -10.22 -26.79
C LYS A 126 -16.64 -9.07 -26.93
N SER A 127 -16.76 -7.99 -26.15
CA SER A 127 -15.92 -6.79 -26.17
C SER A 127 -14.90 -6.67 -25.04
N THR A 128 -14.91 -7.58 -24.06
CA THR A 128 -14.06 -7.48 -22.87
C THR A 128 -13.01 -8.58 -22.83
N LYS A 129 -11.75 -8.20 -22.64
CA LYS A 129 -10.63 -9.13 -22.45
C LYS A 129 -10.01 -8.91 -21.08
N THR A 130 -9.87 -9.98 -20.31
CA THR A 130 -9.26 -9.96 -18.98
C THR A 130 -7.96 -10.73 -18.98
N TYR A 131 -6.93 -10.13 -18.39
CA TYR A 131 -5.57 -10.61 -18.39
C TYR A 131 -5.05 -10.66 -16.95
N ASP A 132 -4.58 -11.83 -16.50
CA ASP A 132 -3.96 -11.96 -15.18
C ASP A 132 -2.52 -11.44 -15.19
N LEU A 133 -2.28 -10.30 -14.53
CA LEU A 133 -0.95 -9.69 -14.48
C LEU A 133 -0.03 -10.36 -13.46
N SER A 134 -0.56 -11.18 -12.54
CA SER A 134 0.27 -11.86 -11.53
C SER A 134 1.26 -12.85 -12.16
N LEU A 135 0.96 -13.33 -13.37
CA LEU A 135 1.78 -14.26 -14.14
C LEU A 135 2.96 -13.59 -14.86
N VAL A 136 2.97 -12.27 -14.97
CA VAL A 136 3.99 -11.51 -15.72
C VAL A 136 5.30 -11.41 -14.95
N GLY A 137 5.27 -11.50 -13.60
CA GLY A 137 6.45 -11.38 -12.75
C GLY A 137 7.09 -9.99 -12.73
N ASP A 138 6.36 -8.96 -13.17
CA ASP A 138 6.83 -7.58 -13.22
C ASP A 138 6.86 -6.92 -11.82
N VAL A 139 7.96 -6.21 -11.54
CA VAL A 139 8.20 -5.60 -10.22
C VAL A 139 7.20 -4.47 -9.93
N LEU A 140 6.84 -3.67 -10.94
CA LEU A 140 5.86 -2.59 -10.79
C LEU A 140 4.46 -3.16 -10.59
N VAL A 141 4.09 -4.23 -11.29
CA VAL A 141 2.80 -4.92 -11.07
C VAL A 141 2.69 -5.43 -9.64
N LYS A 142 3.75 -6.07 -9.12
CA LYS A 142 3.78 -6.58 -7.74
C LYS A 142 3.70 -5.45 -6.71
N ASP A 143 4.40 -4.34 -6.96
CA ASP A 143 4.36 -3.15 -6.12
C ASP A 143 2.94 -2.54 -6.09
N ILE A 144 2.32 -2.35 -7.25
CA ILE A 144 0.94 -1.82 -7.36
C ILE A 144 -0.06 -2.73 -6.66
N ASP A 145 0.01 -4.05 -6.86
CA ASP A 145 -0.85 -5.02 -6.19
C ASP A 145 -0.71 -4.91 -4.65
N THR A 146 0.52 -4.76 -4.16
CA THR A 146 0.81 -4.57 -2.74
C THR A 146 0.23 -3.27 -2.22
N ARG A 147 0.40 -2.16 -2.95
CA ARG A 147 -0.16 -0.84 -2.59
C ARG A 147 -1.68 -0.84 -2.55
N ILE A 148 -2.34 -1.52 -3.48
CA ILE A 148 -3.81 -1.67 -3.47
C ILE A 148 -4.26 -2.37 -2.19
N CYS A 149 -3.66 -3.51 -1.85
CA CYS A 149 -3.98 -4.24 -0.62
C CYS A 149 -3.71 -3.41 0.64
N LYS A 150 -2.58 -2.70 0.71
CA LYS A 150 -2.24 -1.80 1.84
C LYS A 150 -3.24 -0.65 1.96
N LEU A 151 -3.63 -0.02 0.84
CA LEU A 151 -4.57 1.08 0.82
C LEU A 151 -5.96 0.65 1.29
N VAL A 152 -6.50 -0.44 0.73
CA VAL A 152 -7.78 -1.04 1.15
C VAL A 152 -7.70 -1.59 2.58
N GLY A 153 -6.51 -2.01 3.01
CA GLY A 153 -6.26 -2.57 4.34
C GLY A 153 -6.61 -4.04 4.48
N VAL A 154 -6.80 -4.76 3.36
CA VAL A 154 -7.23 -6.16 3.33
C VAL A 154 -6.07 -7.03 2.84
N ASP A 155 -5.88 -8.15 3.52
CA ASP A 155 -4.83 -9.11 3.17
C ASP A 155 -5.00 -9.69 1.76
N ARG A 156 -3.88 -9.93 1.10
CA ARG A 156 -3.84 -10.45 -0.27
C ARG A 156 -4.54 -11.82 -0.42
N VAL A 157 -4.57 -12.66 0.63
CA VAL A 157 -5.28 -13.94 0.63
C VAL A 157 -6.79 -13.76 0.43
N CYS A 158 -7.33 -12.62 0.83
CA CYS A 158 -8.73 -12.25 0.60
C CYS A 158 -8.96 -11.56 -0.74
N SER A 159 -8.00 -11.59 -1.68
CA SER A 159 -8.09 -10.82 -2.92
C SER A 159 -7.85 -11.67 -4.17
N SER A 160 -8.43 -11.26 -5.30
CA SER A 160 -8.05 -11.78 -6.60
C SER A 160 -6.60 -11.40 -6.96
N PRO A 161 -5.98 -12.05 -7.95
CA PRO A 161 -4.89 -11.47 -8.71
C PRO A 161 -5.21 -10.05 -9.20
N LEU A 162 -4.17 -9.29 -9.55
CA LEU A 162 -4.33 -8.02 -10.24
C LEU A 162 -4.60 -8.29 -11.72
N TYR A 163 -5.76 -7.88 -12.21
CA TYR A 163 -6.14 -8.07 -13.59
C TYR A 163 -5.94 -6.79 -14.40
N LEU A 164 -5.59 -6.94 -15.67
CA LEU A 164 -5.83 -5.91 -16.68
C LEU A 164 -7.08 -6.28 -17.47
N GLN A 165 -8.06 -5.40 -17.45
CA GLN A 165 -9.23 -5.51 -18.31
C GLN A 165 -9.16 -4.49 -19.45
N THR A 166 -9.41 -4.98 -20.66
CA THR A 166 -9.51 -4.15 -21.87
C THR A 166 -10.92 -4.24 -22.42
N TYR A 167 -11.53 -3.09 -22.62
CA TYR A 167 -12.88 -2.95 -23.17
C TYR A 167 -12.82 -2.25 -24.52
N GLU A 168 -13.44 -2.85 -25.54
CA GLU A 168 -13.58 -2.26 -26.87
C GLU A 168 -15.05 -1.98 -27.21
N CYS A 169 -15.42 -0.71 -27.39
CA CYS A 169 -16.78 -0.38 -27.83
C CYS A 169 -16.88 -0.50 -29.36
N PHE A 170 -17.26 -1.68 -29.85
CA PHE A 170 -17.72 -1.87 -31.22
C PHE A 170 -19.14 -1.31 -31.32
N GLN A 171 -19.35 -0.36 -32.23
CA GLN A 171 -20.65 0.28 -32.51
C GLN A 171 -21.80 -0.74 -32.48
N SER A 172 -22.50 -0.86 -31.35
CA SER A 172 -23.67 -1.73 -31.28
C SER A 172 -24.76 -1.04 -30.48
N THR A 173 -25.95 -1.11 -31.05
CA THR A 173 -27.24 -0.62 -30.54
C THR A 173 -27.79 -1.48 -29.39
N HIS A 174 -26.93 -2.29 -28.73
CA HIS A 174 -27.36 -3.20 -27.67
C HIS A 174 -27.27 -2.48 -26.32
N GLN A 175 -28.39 -2.43 -25.59
CA GLN A 175 -28.41 -2.04 -24.18
C GLN A 175 -27.51 -3.01 -23.41
N ARG A 176 -26.45 -2.48 -22.79
CA ARG A 176 -25.61 -3.24 -21.87
C ARG A 176 -26.31 -3.32 -20.52
N ASN A 177 -26.31 -4.50 -19.91
CA ASN A 177 -26.83 -4.67 -18.55
C ASN A 177 -25.77 -4.26 -17.53
N ALA A 178 -26.18 -3.59 -16.47
CA ALA A 178 -25.28 -3.34 -15.35
C ALA A 178 -24.98 -4.67 -14.62
N MET A 179 -23.74 -4.82 -14.14
CA MET A 179 -23.28 -6.00 -13.41
C MET A 179 -23.16 -5.69 -11.93
N LEU A 180 -23.56 -6.65 -11.08
CA LEU A 180 -23.27 -6.64 -9.66
C LEU A 180 -22.21 -7.71 -9.38
N ASP A 181 -21.05 -7.29 -8.90
CA ASP A 181 -19.94 -8.19 -8.63
C ASP A 181 -20.16 -8.96 -7.31
N MET A 182 -19.77 -10.24 -7.27
CA MET A 182 -19.96 -11.11 -6.10
C MET A 182 -18.89 -10.91 -5.01
N SER A 183 -17.89 -10.07 -5.24
CA SER A 183 -16.90 -9.64 -4.25
C SER A 183 -17.55 -8.82 -3.12
N ILE A 184 -16.82 -8.65 -2.03
CA ILE A 184 -17.15 -7.69 -0.98
C ILE A 184 -16.76 -6.28 -1.46
N PHE A 185 -15.53 -6.15 -1.97
CA PHE A 185 -15.02 -4.88 -2.52
C PHE A 185 -14.49 -5.06 -3.93
N SER A 186 -14.66 -4.02 -4.73
CA SER A 186 -14.09 -3.91 -6.07
C SER A 186 -13.23 -2.65 -6.17
N VAL A 187 -12.11 -2.79 -6.87
CA VAL A 187 -11.17 -1.72 -7.17
C VAL A 187 -10.95 -1.65 -8.67
N VAL A 188 -11.04 -0.44 -9.21
CA VAL A 188 -10.69 -0.11 -10.60
C VAL A 188 -9.69 1.03 -10.61
N ILE A 189 -8.62 0.88 -11.40
CA ILE A 189 -7.67 1.95 -11.68
C ILE A 189 -7.59 2.17 -13.18
N TYR A 190 -7.84 3.40 -13.64
CA TYR A 190 -7.86 3.71 -15.06
C TYR A 190 -6.46 3.92 -15.62
N LEU A 191 -6.11 3.19 -16.69
CA LEU A 191 -4.84 3.37 -17.38
C LEU A 191 -4.97 4.24 -18.63
N SER A 192 -6.14 4.28 -19.27
CA SER A 192 -6.35 5.06 -20.50
C SER A 192 -6.29 6.58 -20.28
N GLN A 193 -5.58 7.28 -21.17
CA GLN A 193 -5.44 8.75 -21.15
C GLN A 193 -6.71 9.51 -21.64
N ASP A 194 -7.63 8.86 -22.34
CA ASP A 194 -8.82 9.51 -22.91
C ASP A 194 -9.90 9.73 -21.83
N MET A 195 -10.24 10.99 -21.50
CA MET A 195 -11.24 11.33 -20.45
C MET A 195 -12.60 10.72 -20.74
N HIS A 196 -12.95 10.58 -22.01
CA HIS A 196 -14.24 10.08 -22.41
C HIS A 196 -14.27 8.55 -22.60
N ALA A 197 -13.12 7.89 -22.41
CA ALA A 197 -13.04 6.43 -22.32
C ALA A 197 -13.08 5.92 -20.87
N ARG A 198 -13.30 6.78 -19.87
CA ARG A 198 -13.19 6.48 -18.41
C ARG A 198 -14.55 6.47 -17.70
N ALA A 199 -15.55 5.85 -18.33
CA ALA A 199 -16.93 5.86 -17.84
C ALA A 199 -17.30 4.51 -17.19
N THR A 200 -16.86 4.28 -15.95
CA THR A 200 -17.61 3.35 -15.10
C THR A 200 -18.83 4.10 -14.62
N GLN A 201 -19.99 3.66 -15.08
CA GLN A 201 -21.28 4.24 -14.73
C GLN A 201 -21.94 3.33 -13.70
N PHE A 202 -22.59 3.95 -12.72
CA PHE A 202 -23.43 3.27 -11.74
C PHE A 202 -24.86 3.71 -12.01
N PRO A 203 -25.64 3.00 -12.86
CA PRO A 203 -26.89 3.54 -13.42
C PRO A 203 -27.97 3.83 -12.38
N GLN A 204 -27.89 3.18 -11.22
CA GLN A 204 -28.79 3.43 -10.10
C GLN A 204 -28.40 4.68 -9.30
N LEU A 205 -27.15 5.14 -9.43
CA LEU A 205 -26.67 6.39 -8.87
C LEU A 205 -26.94 7.49 -9.89
N ASN A 206 -27.82 8.43 -9.58
CA ASN A 206 -28.04 9.64 -10.39
C ASN A 206 -26.82 10.59 -10.26
N SER A 207 -25.63 10.14 -10.62
CA SER A 207 -24.38 10.89 -10.54
C SER A 207 -23.52 10.71 -11.80
N ASP A 208 -23.12 11.83 -12.39
CA ASP A 208 -22.16 11.87 -13.49
C ASP A 208 -20.74 11.79 -12.91
N LEU A 209 -20.27 10.58 -12.61
CA LEU A 209 -18.92 10.36 -12.11
C LEU A 209 -17.92 10.34 -13.25
N VAL A 210 -16.88 11.17 -13.13
CA VAL A 210 -15.76 11.22 -14.08
C VAL A 210 -14.47 10.92 -13.34
N PHE A 211 -13.69 10.00 -13.89
CA PHE A 211 -12.44 9.56 -13.31
C PHE A 211 -11.25 9.90 -14.22
N GLU A 212 -10.12 10.21 -13.62
CA GLU A 212 -8.88 10.54 -14.29
C GLU A 212 -7.93 9.31 -14.41
N GLN A 213 -6.78 9.49 -15.05
CA GLN A 213 -5.84 8.42 -15.36
C GLN A 213 -5.02 8.20 -14.10
N GLY A 214 -4.88 6.96 -13.68
CA GLY A 214 -4.24 6.60 -12.43
C GLY A 214 -5.11 6.77 -11.20
N ASP A 215 -6.34 7.27 -11.35
CA ASP A 215 -7.29 7.34 -10.24
C ASP A 215 -7.69 5.94 -9.78
N PHE A 216 -7.73 5.77 -8.47
CA PHE A 216 -8.18 4.56 -7.81
C PHE A 216 -9.63 4.73 -7.39
N VAL A 217 -10.50 3.86 -7.90
CA VAL A 217 -11.92 3.84 -7.58
C VAL A 217 -12.22 2.56 -6.83
N PHE A 218 -12.79 2.72 -5.64
CA PHE A 218 -13.15 1.62 -4.76
C PHE A 218 -14.64 1.68 -4.47
N TRP A 219 -15.30 0.53 -4.45
CA TRP A 219 -16.65 0.45 -3.91
C TRP A 219 -16.93 -0.86 -3.21
N GLN A 220 -17.94 -0.80 -2.34
CA GLN A 220 -18.43 -1.91 -1.57
C GLN A 220 -19.67 -2.50 -2.22
N ASN A 221 -19.62 -3.77 -2.64
CA ASN A 221 -20.75 -4.45 -3.29
C ASN A 221 -21.72 -5.10 -2.30
N LYS A 222 -21.27 -5.37 -1.07
CA LYS A 222 -22.04 -6.06 -0.04
C LYS A 222 -22.15 -5.24 1.23
N LEU A 223 -23.36 -5.18 1.78
CA LEU A 223 -23.66 -4.62 3.10
C LEU A 223 -22.95 -5.41 4.20
N VAL A 224 -22.89 -4.84 5.41
CA VAL A 224 -22.39 -5.54 6.61
C VAL A 224 -23.20 -6.82 6.89
N SER A 225 -24.46 -6.86 6.49
CA SER A 225 -25.32 -8.06 6.58
C SER A 225 -24.93 -9.18 5.59
N GLY A 226 -24.03 -8.90 4.64
CA GLY A 226 -23.63 -9.79 3.56
C GLY A 226 -24.54 -9.77 2.32
N GLN A 227 -25.65 -9.02 2.37
CA GLN A 227 -26.53 -8.82 1.22
C GLN A 227 -25.87 -7.89 0.19
N SER A 228 -26.06 -8.19 -1.10
CA SER A 228 -25.56 -7.32 -2.17
C SER A 228 -26.38 -6.03 -2.25
N ASP A 229 -25.72 -4.91 -2.53
CA ASP A 229 -26.37 -3.62 -2.75
C ASP A 229 -26.53 -3.38 -4.25
N GLU A 230 -27.79 -3.41 -4.74
CA GLU A 230 -28.09 -3.22 -6.15
C GLU A 230 -27.66 -1.84 -6.67
N GLN A 231 -27.52 -0.83 -5.80
CA GLN A 231 -27.04 0.51 -6.18
C GLN A 231 -25.62 0.47 -6.75
N MET A 232 -24.87 -0.57 -6.44
CA MET A 232 -23.48 -0.79 -6.87
C MET A 232 -23.40 -1.54 -8.20
N CYS A 233 -24.54 -1.81 -8.85
CA CYS A 233 -24.53 -2.28 -10.22
C CYS A 233 -23.81 -1.27 -11.11
N TYR A 234 -22.82 -1.72 -11.86
CA TYR A 234 -22.00 -0.87 -12.70
C TYR A 234 -21.88 -1.41 -14.12
N LEU A 235 -21.56 -0.52 -15.07
CA LEU A 235 -21.09 -0.94 -16.38
C LEU A 235 -19.97 -0.02 -16.87
N HIS A 236 -19.06 -0.60 -17.65
CA HIS A 236 -18.04 0.16 -18.36
C HIS A 236 -18.58 0.58 -19.73
N ASN A 237 -18.63 1.89 -19.96
CA ASN A 237 -19.22 2.48 -21.16
C ASN A 237 -18.23 3.38 -21.91
N PRO A 238 -17.11 2.85 -22.44
CA PRO A 238 -16.17 3.66 -23.20
C PRO A 238 -16.80 4.14 -24.51
N ASN A 239 -16.38 5.31 -24.98
CA ASN A 239 -16.82 5.87 -26.26
C ASN A 239 -16.63 4.89 -27.45
N PRO A 240 -17.56 4.90 -28.44
CA PRO A 240 -17.43 4.08 -29.65
C PRO A 240 -16.09 4.27 -30.36
N GLY A 241 -15.44 3.14 -30.72
CA GLY A 241 -14.14 3.14 -31.42
C GLY A 241 -12.93 3.45 -30.53
N LYS A 242 -13.11 3.57 -29.21
CA LYS A 242 -12.02 3.70 -28.23
C LYS A 242 -11.86 2.42 -27.43
N GLN A 243 -10.63 2.16 -27.01
CA GLN A 243 -10.29 1.10 -26.07
C GLN A 243 -10.05 1.70 -24.68
N GLN A 244 -10.61 1.05 -23.66
CA GLN A 244 -10.39 1.38 -22.26
C GLN A 244 -9.58 0.28 -21.60
N HIS A 245 -8.46 0.65 -20.99
CA HIS A 245 -7.61 -0.24 -20.23
C HIS A 245 -7.69 0.13 -18.74
N MET A 246 -7.93 -0.87 -17.90
CA MET A 246 -8.11 -0.69 -16.45
C MET A 246 -7.43 -1.82 -15.69
N LEU A 247 -6.80 -1.48 -14.59
CA LEU A 247 -6.47 -2.49 -13.59
C LEU A 247 -7.72 -2.76 -12.75
N VAL A 248 -7.96 -4.03 -12.47
CA VAL A 248 -9.12 -4.45 -11.68
C VAL A 248 -8.67 -5.44 -10.62
N LYS A 249 -9.17 -5.27 -9.40
CA LYS A 249 -8.92 -6.16 -8.29
C LYS A 249 -10.16 -6.31 -7.43
N TYR A 250 -10.43 -7.54 -7.01
CA TYR A 250 -11.60 -7.91 -6.23
C TYR A 250 -11.18 -8.45 -4.86
N PHE A 251 -12.01 -8.22 -3.84
CA PHE A 251 -11.79 -8.72 -2.49
C PHE A 251 -12.96 -9.58 -2.01
N TYR A 252 -12.69 -10.75 -1.47
CA TYR A 252 -13.65 -11.76 -1.05
C TYR A 252 -13.47 -12.11 0.43
N SER A 253 -14.45 -12.80 1.00
CA SER A 253 -14.28 -13.41 2.31
C SER A 253 -13.37 -14.63 2.22
N TYR A 254 -12.43 -14.74 3.13
CA TYR A 254 -11.67 -15.95 3.40
C TYR A 254 -12.16 -16.57 4.72
N ASN A 255 -12.61 -17.82 4.69
CA ASN A 255 -13.23 -18.47 5.86
C ASN A 255 -14.36 -17.63 6.49
N ASN A 256 -15.24 -17.07 5.65
CA ASN A 256 -16.35 -16.18 6.04
C ASN A 256 -15.92 -14.88 6.75
N ARG A 257 -14.66 -14.45 6.61
CA ARG A 257 -14.16 -13.19 7.18
C ARG A 257 -13.29 -12.43 6.19
N LEU A 258 -13.24 -11.11 6.34
CA LEU A 258 -12.25 -10.29 5.67
C LEU A 258 -11.07 -10.10 6.63
N LEU A 259 -9.85 -10.40 6.17
CA LEU A 259 -8.64 -10.27 6.97
C LEU A 259 -8.10 -8.85 6.83
N TYR A 260 -8.46 -7.97 7.76
CA TYR A 260 -7.90 -6.61 7.82
C TYR A 260 -6.50 -6.61 8.44
N LYS A 261 -5.59 -5.80 7.89
CA LYS A 261 -4.17 -5.77 8.27
C LYS A 261 -3.60 -4.39 8.59
N LYS A 262 -4.39 -3.31 8.49
CA LYS A 262 -3.90 -1.98 8.87
C LYS A 262 -3.48 -1.96 10.33
N THR A 263 -2.36 -1.32 10.61
CA THR A 263 -1.95 -1.00 11.99
C THR A 263 -2.65 0.27 12.48
N LEU A 264 -2.67 0.52 13.81
CA LEU A 264 -3.20 1.78 14.36
C LEU A 264 -2.52 3.02 13.76
N ASN A 265 -1.21 2.94 13.49
CA ASN A 265 -0.45 3.97 12.79
C ASN A 265 -1.01 4.29 11.39
N GLU A 266 -1.51 3.29 10.67
CA GLU A 266 -2.13 3.45 9.34
C GLU A 266 -3.57 3.93 9.40
N MET A 267 -4.14 4.05 10.61
CA MET A 267 -5.44 4.66 10.88
C MET A 267 -5.32 6.16 11.24
N VAL A 268 -4.10 6.69 11.32
CA VAL A 268 -3.88 8.13 11.48
C VAL A 268 -4.26 8.85 10.18
N GLU A 269 -4.99 9.95 10.30
CA GLU A 269 -5.38 10.80 9.19
C GLU A 269 -4.19 11.37 8.43
N ASN A 270 -4.40 11.64 7.14
CA ASN A 270 -3.41 12.31 6.31
C ASN A 270 -3.61 13.82 6.46
N TYR A 271 -2.51 14.56 6.58
CA TYR A 271 -2.53 16.02 6.69
C TYR A 271 -2.14 16.67 5.35
N THR A 272 -1.44 15.93 4.51
CA THR A 272 -0.90 16.37 3.24
C THR A 272 -1.09 15.30 2.16
N LEU A 273 -0.88 15.69 0.89
CA LEU A 273 -1.10 14.80 -0.25
C LEU A 273 -0.15 13.59 -0.23
N ASP A 274 1.16 13.84 -0.19
CA ASP A 274 2.18 12.79 -0.21
C ASP A 274 2.63 12.36 1.19
N GLY A 275 2.40 13.19 2.21
CA GLY A 275 2.78 12.89 3.60
C GLY A 275 4.20 13.30 3.98
N PHE A 276 5.03 13.74 3.04
CA PHE A 276 6.36 14.30 3.33
C PHE A 276 6.77 15.43 2.39
N LYS A 277 7.78 16.20 2.80
CA LYS A 277 8.36 17.29 2.01
C LYS A 277 9.82 17.53 2.38
N LYS A 278 10.69 17.67 1.38
CA LYS A 278 12.07 18.15 1.58
C LYS A 278 12.15 19.68 1.53
N VAL A 279 12.92 20.26 2.44
CA VAL A 279 13.14 21.72 2.51
C VAL A 279 14.61 22.03 2.80
N THR A 280 15.04 23.23 2.39
CA THR A 280 16.30 23.84 2.83
C THR A 280 15.98 24.85 3.93
N LEU A 281 16.71 24.78 5.04
CA LEU A 281 16.48 25.64 6.20
C LEU A 281 17.29 26.95 6.09
N GLU A 282 16.90 27.95 6.88
CA GLU A 282 17.59 29.24 6.93
C GLU A 282 19.03 29.09 7.46
N GLU A 283 19.99 29.74 6.80
CA GLU A 283 21.42 29.66 7.14
C GLU A 283 21.71 29.99 8.61
N GLY A 284 21.06 31.01 9.18
CA GLY A 284 21.26 31.42 10.57
C GLY A 284 20.85 30.32 11.56
N PHE A 285 19.74 29.63 11.28
CA PHE A 285 19.27 28.49 12.07
C PHE A 285 20.23 27.30 11.93
N VAL A 286 20.58 26.93 10.70
CA VAL A 286 21.50 25.82 10.41
C VAL A 286 22.84 26.04 11.10
N LYS A 287 23.43 27.24 10.94
CA LYS A 287 24.73 27.57 11.53
C LYS A 287 24.71 27.38 13.05
N LYS A 288 23.65 27.82 13.73
CA LYS A 288 23.54 27.67 15.20
C LYS A 288 23.52 26.20 15.63
N LEU A 289 22.84 25.33 14.87
CA LEU A 289 22.80 23.89 15.14
C LEU A 289 24.16 23.23 14.87
N THR A 290 24.79 23.56 13.74
CA THR A 290 26.10 23.02 13.35
C THR A 290 27.21 23.48 14.31
N ASP A 291 27.21 24.76 14.71
CA ASP A 291 28.13 25.29 15.72
C ASP A 291 27.95 24.55 17.06
N PHE A 292 26.70 24.34 17.49
CA PHE A 292 26.41 23.58 18.72
C PHE A 292 26.96 22.15 18.62
N TYR A 293 26.71 21.45 17.52
CA TYR A 293 27.21 20.10 17.30
C TYR A 293 28.74 20.03 17.38
N HIS A 294 29.45 20.86 16.61
CA HIS A 294 30.92 20.80 16.57
C HIS A 294 31.59 21.19 17.89
N ASN A 295 30.98 22.08 18.67
CA ASN A 295 31.51 22.48 19.98
C ASN A 295 31.25 21.44 21.08
N ASN A 296 30.34 20.49 20.88
CA ASN A 296 29.89 19.58 21.93
C ASN A 296 29.95 18.09 21.54
N LYS A 297 30.32 17.73 20.31
CA LYS A 297 30.33 16.32 19.81
C LYS A 297 31.17 15.35 20.63
N GLU A 298 32.14 15.83 21.41
CA GLU A 298 32.95 15.00 22.31
C GLU A 298 32.19 14.59 23.58
N LEU A 299 30.98 15.15 23.79
CA LEU A 299 30.04 14.80 24.86
C LEU A 299 28.97 13.81 24.40
N ASP A 300 29.05 13.31 23.17
CA ASP A 300 28.14 12.31 22.62
C ASP A 300 28.16 11.05 23.49
N GLU A 301 26.98 10.60 23.95
CA GLU A 301 26.83 9.38 24.76
C GLU A 301 26.32 8.23 23.88
N GLU A 302 26.81 7.00 24.11
CA GLU A 302 26.29 5.80 23.45
C GLU A 302 24.79 5.64 23.73
N GLU A 303 23.98 5.43 22.67
CA GLU A 303 22.58 5.05 22.86
C GLU A 303 22.53 3.57 23.29
N LEU A 304 21.97 3.30 24.47
CA LEU A 304 21.74 1.94 24.96
C LEU A 304 20.84 1.18 23.97
N GLN A 305 21.37 0.10 23.40
CA GLN A 305 20.64 -0.74 22.44
C GLN A 305 19.96 -1.93 23.12
N GLY A 306 18.64 -2.03 22.97
CA GLY A 306 17.84 -3.22 23.31
C GLY A 306 17.48 -4.07 22.07
N GLU A 307 17.01 -5.30 22.28
CA GLU A 307 16.62 -6.21 21.19
C GLU A 307 15.50 -5.64 20.28
N GLY A 308 14.71 -4.70 20.80
CA GLY A 308 13.61 -4.03 20.11
C GLY A 308 13.98 -2.74 19.36
N ASP A 309 15.24 -2.30 19.38
CA ASP A 309 15.61 -1.03 18.77
C ASP A 309 15.65 -1.08 17.23
N PHE A 310 15.35 0.08 16.63
CA PHE A 310 15.28 0.25 15.18
C PHE A 310 16.67 0.43 14.54
N ILE A 311 17.65 0.93 15.31
CA ILE A 311 19.01 1.18 14.81
C ILE A 311 19.87 -0.06 15.05
N LYS A 312 20.49 -0.60 14.00
CA LYS A 312 21.35 -1.78 14.07
C LYS A 312 22.68 -1.55 13.37
N SER A 313 23.66 -2.39 13.69
CA SER A 313 24.89 -2.55 12.90
C SER A 313 25.30 -4.02 12.92
N GLU A 314 25.88 -4.48 11.82
CA GLU A 314 26.50 -5.82 11.75
C GLU A 314 27.86 -5.86 12.47
N VAL A 315 28.44 -4.68 12.74
CA VAL A 315 29.70 -4.54 13.46
C VAL A 315 29.46 -4.76 14.94
N LYS A 316 29.89 -5.93 15.44
CA LYS A 316 29.74 -6.30 16.85
C LYS A 316 30.55 -5.37 17.75
N HIS A 317 29.98 -5.06 18.92
CA HIS A 317 30.63 -4.30 20.02
C HIS A 317 30.96 -2.83 19.74
N ILE A 318 30.37 -2.23 18.69
CA ILE A 318 30.44 -0.79 18.43
C ILE A 318 29.01 -0.27 18.42
N SER A 319 28.72 0.77 19.20
CA SER A 319 27.39 1.41 19.15
C SER A 319 27.17 1.99 17.74
N PRO A 320 26.07 1.66 17.05
CA PRO A 320 25.80 2.19 15.72
C PRO A 320 25.39 3.67 15.75
N SER A 321 25.03 4.21 16.92
CA SER A 321 24.72 5.62 17.11
C SER A 321 25.09 6.13 18.49
N HIS A 322 25.39 7.44 18.55
CA HIS A 322 25.48 8.20 19.78
C HIS A 322 24.46 9.33 19.78
N LEU A 323 24.11 9.83 20.96
CA LEU A 323 23.17 10.93 21.15
C LEU A 323 23.81 12.07 21.94
N LEU A 324 23.92 13.23 21.30
CA LEU A 324 24.28 14.48 21.95
C LEU A 324 23.03 15.13 22.54
N LYS A 325 22.94 15.19 23.87
CA LYS A 325 21.83 15.88 24.53
C LYS A 325 21.84 17.38 24.21
N LEU A 326 20.66 17.90 23.85
CA LEU A 326 20.42 19.33 23.69
C LEU A 326 20.01 19.94 25.03
N SER A 327 20.33 21.21 25.24
CA SER A 327 19.80 21.97 26.38
C SER A 327 18.32 22.32 26.17
N ASP A 328 17.57 22.51 27.25
CA ASP A 328 16.15 22.90 27.18
C ASP A 328 15.92 24.16 26.34
N SER A 329 16.83 25.13 26.42
CA SER A 329 16.78 26.35 25.61
C SER A 329 16.98 26.07 24.12
N MET A 330 17.81 25.08 23.77
CA MET A 330 18.01 24.68 22.38
C MET A 330 16.80 23.89 21.85
N CYS A 331 16.24 22.97 22.64
CA CYS A 331 14.99 22.29 22.30
C CYS A 331 13.86 23.29 22.07
N THR A 332 13.68 24.25 22.98
CA THR A 332 12.68 25.32 22.84
C THR A 332 12.90 26.15 21.59
N TYR A 333 14.15 26.51 21.30
CA TYR A 333 14.50 27.28 20.10
C TYR A 333 14.18 26.50 18.81
N ILE A 334 14.48 25.20 18.77
CA ILE A 334 14.15 24.32 17.63
C ILE A 334 12.63 24.24 17.46
N HIS A 335 11.88 23.94 18.52
CA HIS A 335 10.42 23.88 18.46
C HIS A 335 9.82 25.19 17.96
N GLN A 336 10.20 26.34 18.53
CA GLN A 336 9.70 27.66 18.12
C GLN A 336 10.01 27.99 16.66
N THR A 337 11.17 27.56 16.15
CA THR A 337 11.55 27.80 14.75
C THR A 337 10.79 26.87 13.80
N MET A 338 10.63 25.60 14.16
CA MET A 338 10.09 24.57 13.28
C MET A 338 8.56 24.53 13.27
N GLN A 339 7.90 24.76 14.41
CA GLN A 339 6.45 24.70 14.56
C GLN A 339 5.67 25.48 13.47
N PRO A 340 5.96 26.76 13.16
CA PRO A 340 5.22 27.48 12.13
C PRO A 340 5.42 26.88 10.73
N LEU A 341 6.61 26.35 10.43
CA LEU A 341 6.91 25.74 9.13
C LEU A 341 6.14 24.42 8.95
N LEU A 342 6.16 23.55 9.97
CA LEU A 342 5.43 22.28 9.91
C LEU A 342 3.91 22.50 9.96
N SER A 343 3.42 23.45 10.76
CA SER A 343 1.98 23.76 10.85
C SER A 343 1.47 24.29 9.50
N SER A 344 2.22 25.19 8.86
CA SER A 344 1.87 25.69 7.53
C SER A 344 1.89 24.59 6.47
N TRP A 345 2.79 23.61 6.58
CA TRP A 345 2.86 22.49 5.63
C TRP A 345 1.74 21.47 5.85
N ALA A 346 1.46 21.11 7.10
CA ALA A 346 0.40 20.17 7.48
C ALA A 346 -1.01 20.76 7.39
N GLY A 347 -1.14 22.09 7.28
CA GLY A 347 -2.44 22.78 7.20
C GLY A 347 -3.22 22.79 8.52
N VAL A 348 -2.58 22.47 9.64
CA VAL A 348 -3.19 22.40 10.98
C VAL A 348 -2.25 23.01 12.03
N GLU A 349 -2.80 23.45 13.15
CA GLU A 349 -2.01 23.94 14.29
C GLU A 349 -1.37 22.77 15.04
N LEU A 350 -0.07 22.87 15.32
CA LEU A 350 0.71 21.82 15.96
C LEU A 350 1.18 22.21 17.37
N GLU A 351 1.15 21.25 18.30
CA GLU A 351 1.73 21.34 19.63
C GLU A 351 3.08 20.59 19.67
N PRO A 352 4.15 21.20 20.21
CA PRO A 352 5.45 20.56 20.35
C PRO A 352 5.38 19.40 21.37
N THR A 353 6.04 18.29 21.05
CA THR A 353 6.13 17.14 21.97
C THR A 353 7.57 16.85 22.38
N TYR A 354 8.42 16.48 21.42
CA TYR A 354 9.80 16.07 21.67
C TYR A 354 10.76 16.72 20.68
N VAL A 355 11.93 17.12 21.17
CA VAL A 355 13.13 17.26 20.36
C VAL A 355 14.14 16.31 20.97
N TYR A 356 14.57 15.33 20.18
CA TYR A 356 15.68 14.49 20.62
C TYR A 356 17.00 15.25 20.48
N GLY A 357 18.03 14.72 21.13
CA GLY A 357 19.40 15.16 20.92
C GLY A 357 19.84 15.14 19.45
N ILE A 358 21.07 15.57 19.18
CA ILE A 358 21.70 15.31 17.89
C ILE A 358 22.15 13.85 17.89
N ARG A 359 21.51 13.01 17.08
CA ARG A 359 21.91 11.62 16.92
C ARG A 359 22.96 11.52 15.82
N THR A 360 24.13 11.01 16.16
CA THR A 360 25.21 10.71 15.21
C THR A 360 25.17 9.22 14.90
N TYR A 361 24.95 8.84 13.64
CA TYR A 361 25.09 7.47 13.15
C TYR A 361 26.52 7.21 12.69
N HIS A 362 27.03 6.01 12.94
CA HIS A 362 28.39 5.60 12.58
C HIS A 362 28.42 4.54 11.48
N ASN A 363 29.61 4.27 10.94
CA ASN A 363 29.82 3.32 9.86
C ASN A 363 29.12 1.97 10.13
N GLY A 364 28.40 1.46 9.13
CA GLY A 364 27.64 0.21 9.22
C GLY A 364 26.27 0.34 9.87
N ALA A 365 25.89 1.52 10.38
CA ALA A 365 24.56 1.74 10.93
C ALA A 365 23.48 1.55 9.85
N THR A 366 22.41 0.86 10.23
CA THR A 366 21.15 0.74 9.49
C THR A 366 20.01 1.18 10.38
N LEU A 367 18.91 1.62 9.77
CA LEU A 367 17.66 1.96 10.45
C LEU A 367 16.55 1.10 9.84
N LYS A 368 15.97 0.22 10.64
CA LYS A 368 14.89 -0.66 10.18
C LYS A 368 13.63 0.11 9.79
N PRO A 369 12.80 -0.44 8.89
CA PRO A 369 11.44 0.04 8.66
C PRO A 369 10.67 0.14 9.98
N HIS A 370 10.14 1.33 10.23
CA HIS A 370 9.32 1.62 11.39
C HIS A 370 8.42 2.83 11.12
N ARG A 371 7.47 3.04 12.03
CA ARG A 371 6.66 4.24 12.15
C ARG A 371 6.85 4.80 13.55
N ASP A 372 6.72 6.11 13.69
CA ASP A 372 6.92 6.76 14.98
C ASP A 372 5.73 6.55 15.92
N ARG A 373 5.92 6.94 17.18
CA ARG A 373 4.92 6.77 18.24
C ARG A 373 3.65 7.58 17.94
N ILE A 374 2.55 6.88 17.68
CA ILE A 374 1.26 7.49 17.31
C ILE A 374 0.75 8.55 18.28
N ALA A 375 1.10 8.46 19.57
CA ALA A 375 0.58 9.34 20.60
C ALA A 375 1.29 10.70 20.66
N THR A 376 2.50 10.81 20.11
CA THR A 376 3.37 11.98 20.35
C THR A 376 4.16 12.43 19.12
N HIS A 377 4.26 11.62 18.06
CA HIS A 377 5.11 11.87 16.90
C HIS A 377 4.26 11.79 15.62
N VAL A 378 3.22 12.61 15.52
CA VAL A 378 2.30 12.59 14.37
C VAL A 378 2.93 13.31 13.19
N ILE A 379 3.41 14.52 13.43
CA ILE A 379 4.07 15.38 12.45
C ILE A 379 5.49 15.66 12.92
N SER A 380 6.48 15.35 12.09
CA SER A 380 7.88 15.39 12.52
C SER A 380 8.80 15.98 11.46
N CYS A 381 10.02 16.31 11.90
CA CYS A 381 11.08 16.81 11.06
C CYS A 381 12.40 16.12 11.39
N ILE A 382 13.08 15.62 10.35
CA ILE A 382 14.49 15.21 10.41
C ILE A 382 15.31 16.37 9.86
N ILE A 383 16.22 16.92 10.66
CA ILE A 383 17.14 18.00 10.25
C ILE A 383 18.53 17.40 10.14
N ASN A 384 19.15 17.46 8.97
CA ASN A 384 20.54 17.02 8.83
C ASN A 384 21.49 18.16 9.24
N VAL A 385 22.32 17.89 10.26
CA VAL A 385 23.21 18.90 10.85
C VAL A 385 24.63 18.76 10.32
N HIS A 386 25.09 17.52 10.12
CA HIS A 386 26.45 17.22 9.69
C HIS A 386 26.52 15.85 9.00
N GLN A 387 27.47 15.70 8.08
CA GLN A 387 27.78 14.45 7.40
C GLN A 387 29.29 14.35 7.18
N ASP A 388 29.82 13.15 7.36
CA ASP A 388 31.18 12.73 7.01
C ASP A 388 31.05 11.33 6.39
N ILE A 389 30.58 11.31 5.14
CA ILE A 389 30.17 10.10 4.42
C ILE A 389 30.97 9.92 3.13
N ASP A 390 31.20 8.67 2.76
CA ASP A 390 31.85 8.31 1.50
C ASP A 390 30.82 8.03 0.40
N ILE A 391 29.63 7.54 0.78
CA ILE A 391 28.50 7.27 -0.13
C ILE A 391 27.23 7.90 0.45
N GLU A 392 26.36 8.42 -0.42
CA GLU A 392 25.05 8.93 -0.03
C GLU A 392 24.27 7.88 0.75
N TRP A 393 23.71 8.30 1.88
CA TRP A 393 22.88 7.45 2.71
C TRP A 393 21.43 7.96 2.62
N PRO A 394 20.58 7.34 1.78
CA PRO A 394 19.21 7.83 1.56
C PRO A 394 18.26 7.38 2.68
N LEU A 395 17.28 8.22 2.98
CA LEU A 395 16.09 7.85 3.73
C LEU A 395 15.10 7.20 2.76
N GLN A 396 14.73 5.94 3.00
CA GLN A 396 13.59 5.32 2.35
C GLN A 396 12.32 5.69 3.13
N ILE A 397 11.29 6.19 2.45
CA ILE A 397 10.03 6.60 3.06
C ILE A 397 8.86 6.23 2.14
N GLU A 398 7.83 5.60 2.70
CA GLU A 398 6.56 5.39 2.00
C GLU A 398 5.75 6.69 2.02
N ASP A 399 5.13 7.06 0.90
CA ASP A 399 4.17 8.15 0.86
C ASP A 399 2.76 7.71 1.30
N ASN A 400 1.82 8.65 1.33
CA ASN A 400 0.44 8.39 1.71
C ASN A 400 -0.32 7.41 0.79
N LEU A 401 0.24 7.07 -0.36
CA LEU A 401 -0.26 6.06 -1.31
C LEU A 401 0.63 4.81 -1.32
N TYR A 402 1.48 4.63 -0.31
CA TYR A 402 2.40 3.52 -0.13
C TYR A 402 3.48 3.37 -1.22
N ARG A 403 3.77 4.43 -1.99
CA ARG A 403 4.92 4.44 -2.91
C ARG A 403 6.18 4.68 -2.11
N THR A 404 7.21 3.88 -2.34
CA THR A 404 8.51 4.06 -1.67
C THR A 404 9.34 5.11 -2.41
N HIS A 405 9.87 6.08 -1.66
CA HIS A 405 10.74 7.14 -2.15
C HIS A 405 12.11 7.07 -1.46
N SER A 406 13.16 7.37 -2.23
CA SER A 406 14.55 7.42 -1.74
C SER A 406 15.02 8.88 -1.68
N MET A 407 15.20 9.40 -0.47
CA MET A 407 15.46 10.82 -0.22
C MET A 407 16.89 11.05 0.29
N ILE A 408 17.67 11.82 -0.48
CA ILE A 408 19.00 12.29 -0.06
C ILE A 408 18.86 13.67 0.60
N LEU A 409 19.40 13.78 1.82
CA LEU A 409 19.53 15.04 2.55
C LEU A 409 21.00 15.48 2.57
N LYS A 410 21.23 16.78 2.55
CA LYS A 410 22.51 17.46 2.83
C LYS A 410 22.45 18.25 4.14
N PRO A 411 23.61 18.58 4.75
CA PRO A 411 23.61 19.46 5.92
C PRO A 411 22.86 20.77 5.66
N GLY A 412 21.94 21.12 6.55
CA GLY A 412 21.03 22.25 6.41
C GLY A 412 19.73 21.97 5.65
N GLU A 413 19.57 20.77 5.08
CA GLU A 413 18.28 20.30 4.59
C GLU A 413 17.50 19.55 5.69
N ALA A 414 16.19 19.52 5.52
CA ALA A 414 15.28 18.79 6.38
C ALA A 414 14.18 18.06 5.60
N ILE A 415 13.65 16.99 6.19
CA ILE A 415 12.44 16.31 5.73
C ILE A 415 11.35 16.54 6.77
N PHE A 416 10.23 17.15 6.36
CA PHE A 416 8.98 17.13 7.11
C PHE A 416 8.20 15.90 6.69
N TYR A 417 7.58 15.20 7.63
CA TYR A 417 6.88 13.95 7.36
C TYR A 417 5.83 13.61 8.42
N GLU A 418 4.76 12.95 7.98
CA GLU A 418 3.69 12.39 8.80
C GLU A 418 4.19 11.09 9.47
N SER A 419 5.14 11.24 10.39
CA SER A 419 5.98 10.15 10.91
C SER A 419 5.24 9.04 11.64
N ALA A 420 4.10 9.35 12.27
CA ALA A 420 3.27 8.30 12.88
C ALA A 420 2.68 7.38 11.81
N ARG A 421 2.49 7.86 10.58
CA ARG A 421 1.82 7.13 9.52
C ARG A 421 2.79 6.54 8.52
N LEU A 422 3.78 7.32 8.09
CA LEU A 422 4.68 6.93 7.02
C LEU A 422 5.77 5.99 7.54
N GLU A 423 5.82 4.79 6.96
CA GLU A 423 6.92 3.87 7.22
C GLU A 423 8.20 4.44 6.62
N HIS A 424 9.28 4.44 7.39
CA HIS A 424 10.56 4.98 6.95
C HIS A 424 11.74 4.21 7.53
N SER A 425 12.87 4.24 6.81
CA SER A 425 14.05 3.43 7.09
C SER A 425 15.31 3.94 6.40
N ARG A 426 16.45 3.37 6.78
CA ARG A 426 17.73 3.45 6.08
C ARG A 426 18.29 2.03 6.03
N VAL A 427 17.79 1.25 5.08
CA VAL A 427 18.06 -0.20 5.00
C VAL A 427 19.50 -0.52 4.59
N GLU A 428 20.09 0.30 3.72
CA GLU A 428 21.49 0.18 3.35
C GLU A 428 22.38 0.64 4.51
N PRO A 429 23.51 -0.02 4.79
CA PRO A 429 24.43 0.40 5.82
C PRO A 429 25.10 1.74 5.47
N LEU A 430 25.28 2.60 6.48
CA LEU A 430 26.05 3.83 6.33
C LEU A 430 27.51 3.52 5.94
N VAL A 431 27.99 4.08 4.84
CA VAL A 431 29.41 4.04 4.44
C VAL A 431 30.03 5.41 4.67
N GLY A 432 30.76 5.53 5.78
CA GLY A 432 31.29 6.81 6.25
C GLY A 432 31.52 6.86 7.75
N ARG A 433 32.08 7.96 8.25
CA ARG A 433 32.40 8.12 9.68
C ARG A 433 31.23 8.63 10.52
N ALA A 434 30.43 9.54 9.97
CA ALA A 434 29.35 10.19 10.73
C ALA A 434 28.19 10.66 9.86
N TYR A 435 26.95 10.52 10.37
CA TYR A 435 25.76 11.16 9.83
C TYR A 435 24.92 11.69 11.00
N ALA A 436 24.83 13.02 11.17
CA ALA A 436 24.23 13.63 12.34
C ALA A 436 22.89 14.31 12.03
N ASN A 437 21.84 13.89 12.74
CA ASN A 437 20.48 14.41 12.58
C ASN A 437 19.88 14.86 13.91
N ILE A 438 19.00 15.86 13.84
CA ILE A 438 18.04 16.18 14.90
C ILE A 438 16.67 15.66 14.48
N PHE A 439 15.91 15.14 15.45
CA PHE A 439 14.54 14.70 15.28
C PHE A 439 13.63 15.56 16.15
N CYS A 440 12.68 16.24 15.52
CA CYS A 440 11.75 17.16 16.17
C CYS A 440 10.32 16.72 15.86
N HIS A 441 9.48 16.63 16.90
CA HIS A 441 8.18 15.99 16.84
C HIS A 441 7.07 16.89 17.39
N PHE A 442 5.90 16.74 16.79
CA PHE A 442 4.69 17.47 17.10
C PHE A 442 3.45 16.58 17.00
N ILE A 443 2.36 17.03 17.61
CA ILE A 443 1.01 16.53 17.38
C ILE A 443 0.10 17.67 16.91
N PRO A 444 -0.95 17.41 16.12
CA PRO A 444 -2.02 18.38 15.92
C PRO A 444 -2.69 18.75 17.24
N THR A 445 -3.08 20.00 17.36
CA THR A 445 -3.79 20.50 18.54
C THR A 445 -5.10 19.73 18.73
N GLY A 446 -5.31 19.18 19.93
CA GLY A 446 -6.49 18.35 20.22
C GLY A 446 -6.48 16.95 19.60
N TYR A 447 -5.34 16.48 19.08
CA TYR A 447 -5.22 15.15 18.50
C TYR A 447 -5.52 14.05 19.52
N ILE A 448 -6.34 13.09 19.09
CA ILE A 448 -6.67 11.88 19.83
C ILE A 448 -6.17 10.69 19.01
N PRO A 449 -5.25 9.86 19.53
CA PRO A 449 -4.76 8.69 18.82
C PRO A 449 -5.91 7.74 18.47
N PRO A 450 -5.88 7.09 17.29
CA PRO A 450 -6.82 6.03 16.95
C PRO A 450 -6.83 4.95 18.05
N GLN A 451 -8.02 4.51 18.45
CA GLN A 451 -8.25 3.46 19.43
C GLN A 451 -8.92 2.27 18.74
N LEU A 452 -8.62 1.06 19.21
CA LEU A 452 -9.30 -0.18 18.78
C LEU A 452 -10.61 -0.39 19.54
#